data_AF-A0A4R4XTN2-F1
#
_entry.id   AF-A0A4R4XTN2-F1
#
_cell.length_a   1.000
_cell.length_b   1.000
_cell.length_c   1.000
_cell.angle_alpha   90.00
_cell.angle_beta   90.00
_cell.angle_gamma   90.00
#
_symmetry.space_group_name_H-M   'P 1'
#
loop_
_entity.id
_entity.type
_entity.pdbx_description
1 polymer ?
#
loop_
_entity_poly.entity_id
_entity_poly.type
_entity_poly.pdbx_seq_one_letter_code
_entity_poly.pdbx_strand_id
1 'polypeptide(L)'
;MSRKITVLNPEGSAPAVDGKSLAPRPTGLDGTTLFLVDVGFENSGDFMAQLQASLRESRPDVATEIVHLRTPFDPVPDVYERIRNEGSAAILGVGL
;
A
#
# COMPACT_ATOMS: atom_id res chain seq x y z
N MET A 1 44.53 33.01 -19.96
CA MET A 1 43.35 32.68 -20.78
C MET A 1 42.38 31.89 -19.90
N SER A 2 41.24 32.46 -19.52
CA SER A 2 40.21 31.75 -18.73
C SER A 2 39.41 30.80 -19.63
N ARG A 3 39.28 29.53 -19.22
CA ARG A 3 38.52 28.51 -19.95
C ARG A 3 37.06 28.54 -19.48
N LYS A 4 36.12 28.63 -20.42
CA LYS A 4 34.69 28.52 -20.13
C LYS A 4 34.35 27.07 -19.75
N ILE A 5 33.51 26.93 -18.72
CA ILE A 5 32.89 25.65 -18.33
C ILE A 5 31.37 25.77 -18.51
N THR A 6 30.73 24.65 -18.82
CA THR A 6 29.27 24.56 -18.84
C THR A 6 28.79 24.12 -17.46
N VAL A 7 27.83 24.83 -16.89
CA VAL A 7 27.20 24.49 -15.61
C VAL A 7 25.72 24.23 -15.90
N LEU A 8 25.21 23.09 -15.41
CA LEU A 8 23.80 22.72 -15.52
C LEU A 8 23.04 23.24 -14.30
N ASN A 9 21.81 23.71 -14.49
CA ASN A 9 20.92 24.01 -13.36
C ASN A 9 20.44 22.68 -12.75
N PRO A 10 20.68 22.41 -11.46
CA PRO A 10 20.18 21.20 -10.80
C PRO A 10 18.67 21.22 -10.53
N GLU A 11 17.99 22.35 -10.70
CA GLU A 11 16.55 22.45 -10.50
C GLU A 11 15.78 21.67 -11.58
N GLY A 12 15.09 20.61 -11.15
CA GLY A 12 14.12 19.90 -11.98
C GLY A 12 12.82 20.68 -12.15
N SER A 13 12.04 20.33 -13.17
CA SER A 13 10.65 20.78 -13.28
C SER A 13 9.74 19.91 -12.42
N ALA A 14 8.86 20.52 -11.63
CA ALA A 14 7.86 19.77 -10.87
C ALA A 14 6.96 18.98 -11.84
N PRO A 15 6.60 17.73 -11.51
CA PRO A 15 5.66 16.96 -12.33
C PRO A 15 4.27 17.58 -12.28
N ALA A 16 3.47 17.37 -13.33
CA ALA A 16 2.05 17.65 -13.27
C ALA A 16 1.41 16.73 -12.21
N VAL A 17 0.64 17.32 -11.29
CA VAL A 17 -0.06 16.59 -10.23
C VAL A 17 -1.55 16.71 -10.48
N ASP A 18 -2.19 15.58 -10.77
CA ASP A 18 -3.64 15.48 -10.83
C ASP A 18 -4.19 14.96 -9.49
N GLY A 19 -5.28 15.58 -9.02
CA GLY A 19 -5.98 15.12 -7.84
C GLY A 19 -6.62 13.75 -8.08
N LYS A 20 -6.35 12.78 -7.20
CA LYS A 20 -7.04 11.49 -7.17
C LYS A 20 -8.04 11.46 -6.02
N SER A 21 -9.25 10.98 -6.29
CA SER A 21 -10.21 10.71 -5.21
C SER A 21 -9.74 9.53 -4.38
N LEU A 22 -9.94 9.61 -3.06
CA LEU A 22 -9.79 8.46 -2.19
C LEU A 22 -10.83 7.38 -2.53
N ALA A 23 -10.52 6.13 -2.19
CA ALA A 23 -11.47 5.04 -2.32
C ALA A 23 -12.74 5.32 -1.49
N PRO A 24 -13.93 4.95 -1.99
CA PRO A 24 -15.17 5.11 -1.23
C PRO A 24 -15.10 4.28 0.06
N ARG A 25 -15.70 4.81 1.13
CA ARG A 25 -15.81 4.07 2.39
C ARG A 25 -16.77 2.89 2.23
N PRO A 26 -16.36 1.65 2.55
CA PRO A 26 -17.28 0.52 2.52
C PRO A 26 -18.32 0.65 3.63
N THR A 27 -19.54 0.19 3.38
CA THR A 27 -20.65 0.20 4.36
C THR A 27 -20.50 -0.86 5.45
N GLY A 28 -19.67 -1.87 5.21
CA GLY A 28 -19.39 -2.99 6.10
C GLY A 28 -18.29 -3.88 5.52
N LEU A 29 -17.97 -4.98 6.20
CA LEU A 29 -16.96 -5.96 5.76
C LEU A 29 -17.58 -7.33 5.44
N ASP A 30 -18.90 -7.44 5.50
CA ASP A 30 -19.62 -8.71 5.41
C ASP A 30 -19.47 -9.33 4.01
N GLY A 31 -19.12 -10.62 3.96
CA GLY A 31 -19.06 -11.39 2.71
C GLY A 31 -17.90 -11.03 1.77
N THR A 32 -16.90 -10.29 2.24
CA THR A 32 -15.76 -9.83 1.42
C THR A 32 -14.42 -9.99 2.14
N THR A 33 -13.33 -10.05 1.37
CA THR A 33 -11.99 -10.22 1.93
C THR A 33 -11.38 -8.86 2.31
N LEU A 34 -10.90 -8.75 3.55
CA LEU A 34 -10.04 -7.67 4.02
C LEU A 34 -8.57 -8.04 3.74
N PHE A 35 -7.91 -7.26 2.90
CA PHE A 35 -6.50 -7.48 2.58
C PHE A 35 -5.59 -6.78 3.60
N LEU A 36 -4.66 -7.53 4.17
CA LEU A 36 -3.64 -7.08 5.10
C LEU A 36 -2.32 -6.99 4.33
N VAL A 37 -1.98 -5.78 3.86
CA VAL A 37 -0.85 -5.55 2.96
C VAL A 37 0.38 -5.21 3.79
N ASP A 38 1.27 -6.19 3.90
CA ASP A 38 2.64 -5.97 4.35
C ASP A 38 3.43 -5.30 3.21
N VAL A 39 3.75 -4.02 3.38
CA VAL A 39 4.44 -3.22 2.35
C VAL A 39 5.96 -3.36 2.41
N GLY A 40 6.51 -4.18 3.31
CA GLY A 40 7.95 -4.47 3.38
C GLY A 40 8.78 -3.53 4.26
N PHE A 41 8.15 -2.89 5.25
CA PHE A 41 8.88 -2.18 6.32
C PHE A 41 9.31 -3.15 7.42
N GLU A 42 10.16 -2.70 8.34
CA GLU A 42 10.57 -3.54 9.46
C GLU A 42 9.34 -3.91 10.31
N ASN A 43 9.21 -5.20 10.66
CA ASN A 43 8.12 -5.76 11.47
C ASN A 43 6.68 -5.62 10.91
N SER A 44 6.48 -5.10 9.69
CA SER A 44 5.13 -4.97 9.12
C SER A 44 4.46 -6.33 8.89
N GLY A 45 5.21 -7.35 8.47
CA GLY A 45 4.71 -8.72 8.34
C GLY A 45 4.24 -9.33 9.65
N ASP A 46 5.03 -9.19 10.73
CA ASP A 46 4.68 -9.70 12.06
C ASP A 46 3.44 -9.01 12.62
N PHE A 47 3.34 -7.69 12.44
CA PHE A 47 2.15 -6.93 12.80
C PHE A 47 0.92 -7.43 12.03
N MET A 48 1.03 -7.68 10.72
CA MET A 48 -0.10 -8.22 9.93
C MET A 48 -0.53 -9.60 10.40
N ALA A 49 0.42 -10.48 10.77
CA ALA A 49 0.11 -11.78 11.34
C ALA A 49 -0.66 -11.66 12.66
N GLN A 50 -0.23 -10.77 13.56
CA GLN A 50 -0.91 -10.53 14.84
C GLN A 50 -2.29 -9.90 14.65
N LEU A 51 -2.41 -8.93 13.74
CA LEU A 51 -3.68 -8.31 13.40
C LEU A 51 -4.66 -9.35 12.85
N GLN A 52 -4.18 -10.23 11.96
CA GLN A 52 -4.99 -11.32 11.42
C GLN A 52 -5.49 -12.26 12.52
N ALA A 53 -4.62 -12.64 13.47
CA ALA A 53 -5.00 -13.46 14.61
C ALA A 53 -6.06 -12.78 15.48
N SER A 54 -5.85 -11.50 15.80
CA SER A 54 -6.81 -10.71 16.59
C SER A 54 -8.17 -10.56 15.90
N LEU A 55 -8.20 -10.39 14.58
CA LEU A 55 -9.43 -10.33 13.81
C LEU A 55 -10.15 -11.67 13.76
N ARG A 56 -9.44 -12.80 13.68
CA ARG A 56 -10.07 -14.13 13.77
C ARG A 56 -10.77 -14.35 15.11
N GLU A 57 -10.22 -13.82 16.19
CA GLU A 57 -10.82 -13.93 17.53
C GLU A 57 -12.00 -12.97 17.73
N SER A 58 -11.86 -11.72 17.32
CA SER A 58 -12.82 -10.65 17.59
C SER A 58 -13.89 -10.46 16.50
N ARG A 59 -13.58 -10.82 15.26
CA ARG A 59 -14.37 -10.62 14.04
C ARG A 59 -14.26 -11.82 13.08
N PRO A 60 -14.68 -13.02 13.52
CA PRO A 60 -14.61 -14.23 12.69
C PRO A 60 -15.48 -14.16 11.42
N ASP A 61 -16.41 -13.20 11.37
CA ASP A 61 -17.24 -12.86 10.21
C ASP A 61 -16.46 -12.21 9.07
N VAL A 62 -15.27 -11.67 9.34
CA VAL A 62 -14.43 -10.97 8.37
C VAL A 62 -13.37 -11.93 7.82
N ALA A 63 -13.44 -12.22 6.52
CA ALA A 63 -12.38 -12.95 5.83
C ALA A 63 -11.15 -12.04 5.70
N THR A 64 -9.96 -12.56 6.02
CA THR A 64 -8.71 -11.79 5.97
C THR A 64 -7.65 -12.52 5.17
N GLU A 65 -6.89 -11.79 4.35
CA GLU A 65 -5.75 -12.34 3.61
C GLU A 65 -4.53 -11.43 3.73
N ILE A 66 -3.35 -12.02 4.00
CA ILE A 66 -2.08 -11.28 4.06
C ILE A 66 -1.43 -11.31 2.69
N VAL A 67 -0.98 -10.13 2.23
CA VAL A 67 -0.20 -9.97 1.01
C VAL A 67 1.12 -9.31 1.36
N HIS A 68 2.23 -9.91 0.93
CA HIS A 68 3.57 -9.38 1.15
C HIS A 68 4.11 -8.74 -0.11
N LEU A 69 4.43 -7.45 -0.03
CA LEU A 69 5.14 -6.74 -1.08
C LEU A 69 6.64 -6.93 -0.90
N ARG A 70 7.37 -6.95 -2.03
CA ARG A 70 8.84 -7.03 -2.00
C ARG A 70 9.48 -5.76 -1.42
N THR A 71 8.86 -4.61 -1.67
CA THR A 71 9.35 -3.28 -1.29
C THR A 71 8.17 -2.31 -1.30
N PRO A 72 8.19 -1.26 -0.47
CA PRO A 72 7.13 -0.25 -0.46
C PRO A 72 7.15 0.67 -1.69
N PHE A 73 8.23 0.63 -2.47
CA PHE A 73 8.48 1.62 -3.53
C PHE A 73 8.11 1.16 -4.94
N ASP A 74 8.08 -0.16 -5.18
CA ASP A 74 7.80 -0.69 -6.51
C ASP A 74 6.29 -0.89 -6.72
N PRO A 75 5.75 -0.47 -7.88
CA PRO A 75 4.36 -0.79 -8.21
C PRO A 75 4.18 -2.30 -8.39
N VAL A 76 3.06 -2.83 -7.88
CA VAL A 76 2.62 -4.23 -8.04
C VAL A 76 1.20 -4.28 -8.65
N PRO A 77 1.07 -4.01 -9.97
CA PRO A 77 -0.23 -3.81 -10.62
C PRO A 77 -1.18 -4.99 -10.48
N ASP A 78 -0.64 -6.20 -10.55
CA ASP A 78 -1.33 -7.48 -10.34
C ASP A 78 -1.96 -7.59 -8.96
N VAL A 79 -1.23 -7.23 -7.90
CA VAL A 79 -1.76 -7.16 -6.53
C VAL A 79 -2.85 -6.10 -6.43
N TYR A 80 -2.67 -4.94 -7.05
CA TYR A 80 -3.67 -3.87 -7.00
C TYR A 80 -4.97 -4.27 -7.69
N GLU A 81 -4.90 -4.92 -8.86
CA GLU A 81 -6.09 -5.44 -9.54
C GLU A 81 -6.79 -6.51 -8.72
N ARG A 82 -6.01 -7.40 -8.09
CA ARG A 82 -6.57 -8.42 -7.21
C ARG A 82 -7.34 -7.82 -6.05
N ILE A 83 -6.75 -6.86 -5.33
CA ILE A 83 -7.40 -6.15 -4.22
C ILE A 83 -8.65 -5.41 -4.71
N ARG A 84 -8.61 -4.79 -5.90
CA ARG A 84 -9.76 -4.13 -6.52
C ARG A 84 -10.92 -5.08 -6.81
N ASN A 85 -10.62 -6.30 -7.26
CA ASN A 85 -11.63 -7.25 -7.72
C ASN A 85 -12.20 -8.13 -6.59
N GLU A 86 -11.36 -8.50 -5.62
CA GLU A 86 -11.70 -9.49 -4.58
C GLU A 86 -11.96 -8.87 -3.21
N GLY A 87 -11.55 -7.61 -2.99
CA GLY A 87 -11.53 -6.99 -1.67
C GLY A 87 -12.54 -5.87 -1.47
N SER A 88 -13.04 -5.73 -0.25
CA SER A 88 -13.80 -4.53 0.16
C SER A 88 -12.91 -3.43 0.72
N ALA A 89 -11.78 -3.80 1.30
CA ALA A 89 -10.87 -2.88 1.97
C ALA A 89 -9.47 -3.49 2.05
N ALA A 90 -8.49 -2.63 2.25
CA ALA A 90 -7.12 -3.01 2.53
C ALA A 90 -6.56 -2.20 3.72
N ILE A 91 -5.74 -2.85 4.55
CA ILE A 91 -4.94 -2.22 5.60
C ILE A 91 -3.48 -2.29 5.16
N LEU A 92 -2.79 -1.15 5.12
CA LEU A 92 -1.38 -1.07 4.75
C LEU A 92 -0.51 -0.99 6.00
N GLY A 93 0.47 -1.88 6.10
CA GLY A 93 1.41 -1.99 7.21
C GLY A 93 2.60 -1.06 7.03
N VAL A 94 2.38 0.24 7.19
CA VAL A 94 3.45 1.24 7.09
C VAL A 94 4.08 1.41 8.48
N GLY A 95 5.29 0.88 8.65
CA GLY A 95 6.11 1.01 9.87
C GLY A 95 7.42 1.74 9.59
N LEU A 96 8.10 2.23 10.63
CA LEU A 96 9.49 2.72 10.54
C LEU A 96 10.43 1.66 11.09
#